data_AF-A0A6J8ASM8-F1
#
_entry.id   AF-A0A6J8ASM8-F1
#
_cell.length_a   1.000
_cell.length_b   1.000
_cell.length_c   1.000
_cell.angle_alpha   90.00
_cell.angle_beta   90.00
_cell.angle_gamma   90.00
#
_symmetry.space_group_name_H-M   'P 1'
#
loop_
_entity.id
_entity.type
_entity.pdbx_description
1 polymer ?
#
loop_
_entity_poly.entity_id
_entity_poly.type
_entity_poly.pdbx_seq_one_letter_code
_entity_poly.pdbx_strand_id
1 'polypeptide(L)'
;MEYSCTMCPYVTKYHKDFCNHIVRVHKSDPRFLVYCQVDRCGFSTKRWNSYKQHVSDYHKEVALNENINIDNNHYNIEHQDILLNPNNEPLDFNQTYINATYLLSMETKHNLSQAAISIVAENTSDLIKRHIELFKMKLRNQIQVNRPENIDEILNDDTDECYFEDLLSEHRRLAFYEKHFKMISPKSVVLSHHLKKSKNVVSRVKDHGYIIPLRELVAEFLYWVQRNHVSQGNLMTDICDGQYVKINPFFQQNPNALQIVLNNDDIEIVNPLGTHVKKHKITLFYATFANVPPEYRSKLQSIFLVAVAKSKYLKKHGVKKLLKYFIETVNTMSSMILQVEVNGLNLRVKRADTPAANNLGDFKESVGFAYKNAVHVLFQKMN
;
A
#
# COMPACT_ATOMS: atom_id res chain seq x y z
N MET A 1 19.30 10.05 25.54
CA MET A 1 18.05 10.23 24.78
C MET A 1 17.88 9.01 23.88
N GLU A 2 16.70 8.44 23.75
CA GLU A 2 16.46 7.32 22.83
C GLU A 2 15.74 7.82 21.58
N TYR A 3 16.22 7.39 20.42
CA TYR A 3 15.66 7.69 19.11
C TYR A 3 14.89 6.48 18.60
N SER A 4 13.62 6.66 18.25
CA SER A 4 12.70 5.61 17.80
C SER A 4 12.16 5.93 16.42
N CYS A 5 12.18 4.95 15.50
CA CYS A 5 11.58 5.11 14.20
C CYS A 5 10.05 5.16 14.32
N THR A 6 9.42 6.15 13.69
CA THR A 6 7.95 6.24 13.65
C THR A 6 7.32 5.40 12.55
N MET A 7 8.15 4.77 11.72
CA MET A 7 7.74 3.97 10.56
C MET A 7 7.97 2.47 10.74
N CYS A 8 8.81 2.07 11.70
CA CYS A 8 9.04 0.67 12.05
C CYS A 8 9.50 0.53 13.52
N PRO A 9 9.62 -0.69 14.07
CA PRO A 9 10.02 -0.91 15.47
C PRO A 9 11.49 -0.59 15.82
N TYR A 10 12.26 0.06 14.95
CA TYR A 10 13.68 0.34 15.19
C TYR A 10 13.88 1.41 16.27
N VAL A 11 14.82 1.17 17.20
CA VAL A 11 15.20 2.09 18.28
C VAL A 11 16.72 2.08 18.45
N THR A 12 17.31 3.25 18.70
CA THR A 12 18.74 3.41 18.96
C THR A 12 19.01 4.54 19.95
N LYS A 13 20.19 4.54 20.59
CA LYS A 13 20.64 5.61 21.48
C LYS A 13 21.40 6.72 20.74
N TYR A 14 21.78 6.48 19.48
CA TYR A 14 22.60 7.39 18.69
C TYR A 14 21.80 8.01 17.54
N HIS A 15 21.80 9.33 17.43
CA HIS A 15 21.07 10.05 16.39
C HIS A 15 21.60 9.73 14.98
N LYS A 16 22.92 9.52 14.83
CA LYS A 16 23.56 9.05 13.59
C LYS A 16 22.96 7.73 13.08
N ASP A 17 22.79 6.75 13.96
CA ASP A 17 22.23 5.45 13.59
C ASP A 17 20.75 5.57 13.21
N PHE A 18 20.01 6.42 13.93
CA PHE A 18 18.63 6.75 13.60
C PHE A 18 18.55 7.37 12.19
N CYS A 19 19.40 8.35 11.88
CA CYS A 19 19.45 8.97 10.56
C CYS A 19 19.80 7.95 9.46
N ASN A 20 20.80 7.11 9.69
CA ASN A 20 21.20 6.07 8.75
C ASN A 20 20.07 5.08 8.48
N HIS A 21 19.38 4.63 9.52
CA HIS A 21 18.22 3.77 9.41
C HIS A 21 17.10 4.43 8.58
N ILE A 22 16.73 5.67 8.92
CA ILE A 22 15.68 6.43 8.22
C ILE A 22 16.03 6.59 6.73
N VAL A 23 17.30 6.88 6.41
CA VAL A 23 17.74 7.01 5.01
C VAL A 23 17.72 5.68 4.26
N ARG A 24 18.28 4.63 4.84
CA ARG A 24 18.45 3.32 4.16
C ARG A 24 17.15 2.57 4.00
N VAL A 25 16.29 2.61 5.02
CA VAL A 25 15.07 1.78 5.06
C VAL A 25 13.85 2.55 4.57
N HIS A 26 13.75 3.85 4.87
CA HIS A 26 12.50 4.59 4.71
C HIS A 26 12.55 5.76 3.73
N LYS A 27 13.72 6.28 3.32
CA LYS A 27 13.80 7.48 2.44
C LYS A 27 12.95 7.37 1.17
N SER A 28 12.92 6.18 0.59
CA SER A 28 12.15 5.90 -0.63
C SER A 28 10.71 5.48 -0.34
N ASP A 29 10.37 5.19 0.92
CA ASP A 29 9.04 4.76 1.34
C ASP A 29 7.99 5.80 0.88
N PRO A 30 6.89 5.35 0.24
CA PRO A 30 5.77 6.20 -0.13
C PRO A 30 5.15 7.05 0.98
N ARG A 31 5.42 6.70 2.23
CA ARG A 31 4.85 7.27 3.45
C ARG A 31 5.90 7.93 4.32
N PHE A 32 7.08 8.23 3.74
CA PHE A 32 8.18 8.83 4.47
C PHE A 32 7.72 10.03 5.30
N LEU A 33 7.86 9.90 6.60
CA LEU A 33 7.59 10.95 7.58
C LEU A 33 8.56 10.74 8.73
N VAL A 34 9.44 11.71 8.92
CA VAL A 34 10.42 11.70 10.00
C VAL A 34 10.09 12.82 10.98
N TYR A 35 10.12 12.48 12.27
CA TYR A 35 9.96 13.42 13.38
C TYR A 35 11.32 13.75 13.96
N CYS A 36 11.54 15.02 14.27
CA CYS A 36 12.67 15.44 15.07
C CYS A 36 12.44 14.99 16.51
N GLN A 37 13.35 14.13 16.97
CA GLN A 37 13.33 13.61 18.33
C GLN A 37 14.40 14.24 19.20
N VAL A 38 15.09 15.28 18.74
CA VAL A 38 16.02 16.07 19.54
C VAL A 38 15.25 17.04 20.43
N ASP A 39 15.57 17.08 21.73
CA ASP A 39 15.03 17.99 22.75
C ASP A 39 13.51 18.24 22.72
N ARG A 40 12.72 17.24 22.32
CA ARG A 40 11.25 17.34 22.17
C ARG A 40 10.82 18.47 21.21
N CYS A 41 11.61 18.71 20.16
CA CYS A 41 11.40 19.76 19.16
C CYS A 41 10.04 19.72 18.45
N GLY A 42 9.44 18.54 18.28
CA GLY A 42 8.11 18.39 17.69
C GLY A 42 8.02 18.66 16.18
N PHE A 43 9.11 19.07 15.53
CA PHE A 43 9.19 19.22 14.08
C PHE A 43 8.99 17.87 13.37
N SER A 44 8.34 17.88 12.21
CA SER A 44 8.25 16.71 11.33
C SER A 44 8.21 17.10 9.87
N THR A 45 8.67 16.20 8.99
CA THR A 45 8.67 16.47 7.56
C THR A 45 8.59 15.20 6.71
N LYS A 46 8.04 15.36 5.51
CA LYS A 46 7.98 14.33 4.45
C LYS A 46 9.19 14.36 3.52
N ARG A 47 10.20 15.21 3.78
CA ARG A 47 11.39 15.36 2.94
C ARG A 47 12.65 15.24 3.79
N TRP A 48 13.51 14.29 3.45
CA TRP A 48 14.77 14.07 4.18
C TRP A 48 15.66 15.33 4.20
N ASN A 49 15.78 16.04 3.09
CA ASN A 49 16.59 17.26 3.04
C ASN A 49 16.07 18.36 3.97
N SER A 50 14.75 18.48 4.13
CA SER A 50 14.15 19.41 5.08
C SER A 50 14.42 19.01 6.53
N TYR A 51 14.50 17.70 6.82
CA TYR A 51 14.88 17.21 8.15
C TYR A 51 16.33 17.56 8.46
N LYS A 52 17.24 17.28 7.53
CA LYS A 52 18.67 17.63 7.67
C LYS A 52 18.86 19.13 7.91
N GLN A 53 18.20 19.95 7.10
CA GLN A 53 18.26 21.42 7.25
C GLN A 53 17.76 21.84 8.63
N HIS A 54 16.62 21.30 9.08
CA HIS A 54 16.08 21.57 10.40
C HIS A 54 17.06 21.21 11.53
N VAL A 55 17.65 20.01 11.51
CA VAL A 55 18.64 19.59 12.52
C VAL A 55 19.87 20.51 12.51
N SER A 56 20.35 20.88 11.32
CA SER A 56 21.48 21.81 11.18
C SER A 56 21.18 23.19 11.76
N ASP A 57 19.97 23.73 11.52
CA ASP A 57 19.62 25.09 11.89
C ASP A 57 19.26 25.22 13.38
N TYR A 58 18.55 24.23 13.93
CA TYR A 58 17.95 24.31 15.26
C TYR A 58 18.59 23.38 16.30
N HIS A 59 19.41 22.41 15.88
CA HIS A 59 20.07 21.42 16.75
C HIS A 59 21.59 21.33 16.48
N LYS A 60 22.25 22.49 16.50
CA LYS A 60 23.67 22.65 16.14
C LYS A 60 24.61 21.72 16.90
N GLU A 61 24.40 21.49 18.19
CA GLU A 61 25.25 20.60 18.98
C GLU A 61 25.19 19.13 18.50
N VAL A 62 24.00 18.67 18.10
CA VAL A 62 23.81 17.34 17.51
C VAL A 62 24.46 17.29 16.12
N ALA A 63 24.29 18.34 15.31
CA ALA A 63 24.89 18.41 13.98
C ALA A 63 26.44 18.45 14.01
N LEU A 64 27.03 19.13 14.99
CA LEU A 64 28.48 19.26 15.18
C LEU A 64 29.13 17.97 15.69
N ASN A 65 28.51 17.30 16.67
CA ASN A 65 29.03 16.05 17.23
C ASN A 65 29.04 14.88 16.23
N GLU A 66 28.28 15.00 15.14
CA GLU A 66 28.09 13.93 14.17
C GLU A 66 28.97 14.06 12.93
N ASN A 67 29.82 15.09 12.81
CA ASN A 67 30.49 15.43 11.54
C ASN A 67 29.49 15.33 10.38
N ILE A 68 28.31 15.96 10.53
CA ILE A 68 27.42 16.19 9.40
C ILE A 68 28.09 17.28 8.55
N ASN A 69 29.21 16.94 7.92
CA ASN A 69 29.78 17.70 6.83
C ASN A 69 28.83 17.45 5.66
N ILE A 70 27.82 18.31 5.57
CA ILE A 70 26.82 18.35 4.49
C ILE A 70 27.54 18.91 3.25
N ASP A 71 28.49 18.15 2.71
CA ASP A 71 28.85 18.30 1.32
C ASP A 71 27.94 17.38 0.50
N ASN A 72 27.27 17.97 -0.46
CA ASN A 72 26.41 17.27 -1.40
C ASN A 72 27.21 16.19 -2.12
N ASN A 73 26.70 14.94 -2.12
CA ASN A 73 26.98 13.85 -3.08
C ASN A 73 27.85 12.63 -2.72
N HIS A 74 28.34 12.40 -1.50
CA HIS A 74 28.96 11.08 -1.22
C HIS A 74 28.74 10.58 0.21
N TYR A 75 27.77 9.68 0.37
CA TYR A 75 27.82 8.75 1.51
C TYR A 75 28.77 7.61 1.12
N ASN A 76 30.00 7.67 1.61
CA ASN A 76 30.81 6.46 1.77
C ASN A 76 30.12 5.59 2.81
N ILE A 77 29.55 4.48 2.35
CA ILE A 77 28.86 3.49 3.15
C ILE A 77 29.93 2.55 3.68
N GLU A 78 30.42 2.80 4.89
CA GLU A 78 31.01 1.72 5.69
C GLU A 78 29.86 0.82 6.16
N HIS A 79 29.92 -0.42 5.70
CA HIS A 79 29.12 -1.53 6.13
C HIS A 79 29.51 -1.88 7.57
N GLN A 80 28.79 -1.39 8.56
CA GLN A 80 28.65 -2.13 9.80
C GLN A 80 27.39 -1.72 10.57
N ASP A 81 26.63 -2.77 10.88
CA ASP A 81 25.75 -2.94 12.03
C ASP A 81 24.41 -2.19 12.07
N ILE A 82 23.40 -2.81 11.44
CA ILE A 82 22.07 -2.86 12.04
C ILE A 82 21.85 -4.29 12.52
N LEU A 83 21.77 -4.44 13.84
CA LEU A 83 21.28 -5.65 14.50
C LEU A 83 19.86 -5.94 14.01
N LEU A 84 19.74 -6.90 13.10
CA LEU A 84 18.48 -7.49 12.69
C LEU A 84 18.16 -8.68 13.61
N ASN A 85 16.86 -8.80 13.90
CA ASN A 85 16.21 -9.94 14.52
C ASN A 85 16.80 -11.28 13.98
N PRO A 86 17.33 -12.18 14.82
CA PRO A 86 18.16 -13.32 14.40
C PRO A 86 17.45 -14.41 13.56
N ASN A 87 16.16 -14.25 13.28
CA ASN A 87 15.35 -15.23 12.56
C ASN A 87 14.96 -14.83 11.13
N ASN A 88 15.36 -13.66 10.65
CA ASN A 88 15.17 -13.28 9.25
C ASN A 88 16.50 -13.41 8.53
N GLU A 89 16.53 -14.24 7.48
CA GLU A 89 17.64 -14.24 6.53
C GLU A 89 17.93 -12.79 6.09
N PRO A 90 19.21 -12.39 5.98
CA PRO A 90 19.56 -11.06 5.53
C PRO A 90 18.91 -10.82 4.17
N LEU A 91 18.03 -9.82 4.10
CA LEU A 91 17.49 -9.32 2.84
C LEU A 91 18.69 -8.89 1.99
N ASP A 92 19.05 -9.71 1.03
CA ASP A 92 20.08 -9.41 0.04
C ASP A 92 19.63 -8.18 -0.74
N PHE A 93 20.17 -7.00 -0.40
CA PHE A 93 19.91 -5.74 -1.10
C PHE A 93 20.65 -5.76 -2.44
N ASN A 94 20.21 -6.63 -3.35
CA ASN A 94 20.70 -6.66 -4.71
C ASN A 94 20.19 -5.41 -5.47
N GLN A 95 20.98 -4.91 -6.41
CA GLN A 95 20.71 -3.76 -7.29
C GLN A 95 19.29 -3.77 -7.88
N THR A 96 18.79 -4.94 -8.28
CA THR A 96 17.43 -5.11 -8.80
C THR A 96 16.35 -4.68 -7.79
N TYR A 97 16.55 -4.92 -6.49
CA TYR A 97 15.61 -4.51 -5.44
C TYR A 97 15.54 -2.97 -5.31
N ILE A 98 16.70 -2.31 -5.37
CA ILE A 98 16.80 -0.83 -5.33
C ILE A 98 16.08 -0.23 -6.53
N ASN A 99 16.36 -0.78 -7.71
CA ASN A 99 15.78 -0.35 -8.98
C ASN A 99 14.26 -0.58 -9.02
N ALA A 100 13.79 -1.73 -8.53
CA ALA A 100 12.37 -2.04 -8.39
C ALA A 100 11.66 -1.05 -7.46
N THR A 101 12.29 -0.69 -6.34
CA THR A 101 11.75 0.29 -5.37
C THR A 101 11.62 1.68 -5.99
N TYR A 102 12.61 2.10 -6.78
CA TYR A 102 12.58 3.36 -7.52
C TYR A 102 11.40 3.40 -8.50
N LEU A 103 11.24 2.36 -9.35
CA LEU A 103 10.14 2.31 -10.32
C LEU A 103 8.77 2.23 -9.64
N LEU A 104 8.62 1.43 -8.58
CA LEU A 104 7.37 1.32 -7.84
C LEU A 104 6.97 2.65 -7.19
N SER A 105 7.94 3.43 -6.70
CA SER A 105 7.70 4.78 -6.18
C SER A 105 7.16 5.71 -7.29
N MET A 106 7.67 5.60 -8.51
CA MET A 106 7.20 6.39 -9.65
C MET A 106 5.77 6.00 -10.06
N GLU A 107 5.47 4.70 -10.06
CA GLU A 107 4.11 4.18 -10.30
C GLU A 107 3.11 4.71 -9.27
N THR A 108 3.45 4.63 -7.98
CA THR A 108 2.50 4.86 -6.89
C THR A 108 2.40 6.31 -6.44
N LYS A 109 3.48 7.11 -6.51
CA LYS A 109 3.45 8.53 -6.11
C LYS A 109 3.03 9.46 -7.24
N HIS A 110 3.44 9.13 -8.46
CA HIS A 110 3.26 10.00 -9.62
C HIS A 110 2.21 9.48 -10.60
N ASN A 111 1.59 8.33 -10.31
CA ASN A 111 0.54 7.71 -11.13
C ASN A 111 0.97 7.55 -12.59
N LEU A 112 2.26 7.27 -12.82
CA LEU A 112 2.78 7.08 -14.17
C LEU A 112 2.22 5.79 -14.77
N SER A 113 1.95 5.83 -16.08
CA SER A 113 1.52 4.64 -16.81
C SER A 113 2.66 3.62 -16.90
N GLN A 114 2.31 2.34 -17.04
CA GLN A 114 3.31 1.27 -17.19
C GLN A 114 4.23 1.49 -18.40
N ALA A 115 3.71 2.10 -19.48
CA ALA A 115 4.50 2.50 -20.63
C ALA A 115 5.50 3.62 -20.29
N ALA A 116 5.07 4.64 -19.54
CA ALA A 116 5.97 5.72 -19.10
C ALA A 116 7.07 5.18 -18.17
N ILE A 117 6.75 4.21 -17.31
CA ILE A 117 7.72 3.58 -16.41
C ILE A 117 8.77 2.78 -17.17
N SER A 118 8.37 2.02 -18.18
CA SER A 118 9.31 1.32 -19.06
C SER A 118 10.28 2.31 -19.73
N ILE A 119 9.77 3.43 -20.25
CA ILE A 119 10.60 4.49 -20.84
C ILE A 119 11.53 5.11 -19.79
N VAL A 120 11.06 5.33 -18.56
CA VAL A 120 11.91 5.84 -17.46
C VAL A 120 13.02 4.85 -17.14
N ALA A 121 12.73 3.55 -17.06
CA ALA A 121 13.73 2.52 -16.80
C ALA A 121 14.80 2.46 -17.90
N GLU A 122 14.40 2.52 -19.16
CA GLU A 122 15.29 2.57 -20.33
C GLU A 122 16.17 3.83 -20.31
N ASN A 123 15.55 5.01 -20.24
CA ASN A 123 16.28 6.28 -20.25
C ASN A 123 17.21 6.44 -19.04
N THR A 124 16.81 5.92 -17.88
CA THR A 124 17.66 5.94 -16.67
C THR A 124 18.84 4.99 -16.84
N SER A 125 18.63 3.80 -17.42
CA SER A 125 19.74 2.88 -17.76
C SER A 125 20.74 3.55 -18.67
N ASP A 126 20.27 4.17 -19.76
CA ASP A 126 21.12 4.86 -20.73
C ASP A 126 21.87 6.04 -20.13
N LEU A 127 21.21 6.81 -19.26
CA LEU A 127 21.83 7.94 -18.56
C LEU A 127 22.96 7.48 -17.65
N ILE A 128 22.74 6.42 -16.87
CA ILE A 128 23.76 5.85 -15.98
C ILE A 128 24.93 5.32 -16.82
N LYS A 129 24.66 4.56 -17.88
CA LYS A 129 25.68 4.07 -18.81
C LYS A 129 26.55 5.21 -19.35
N ARG A 130 25.94 6.28 -19.86
CA ARG A 130 26.67 7.45 -20.38
C ARG A 130 27.52 8.13 -19.31
N HIS A 131 27.02 8.26 -18.09
CA HIS A 131 27.80 8.87 -17.00
C HIS A 131 28.97 7.99 -16.54
N ILE A 132 28.79 6.67 -16.53
CA ILE A 132 29.87 5.72 -16.24
C ILE A 132 30.94 5.79 -17.32
N GLU A 133 30.55 5.83 -18.60
CA GLU A 133 31.51 6.00 -19.70
C GLU A 133 32.29 7.31 -19.60
N LEU A 134 31.61 8.42 -19.29
CA LEU A 134 32.29 9.70 -19.02
C LEU A 134 33.25 9.62 -17.84
N PHE A 135 32.90 8.86 -16.79
CA PHE A 135 33.76 8.66 -15.63
C PHE A 135 34.97 7.78 -15.96
N LYS A 136 34.77 6.66 -16.66
CA LYS A 136 35.84 5.80 -17.19
C LYS A 136 36.82 6.61 -18.06
N MET A 137 36.31 7.47 -18.95
CA MET A 137 37.14 8.37 -19.77
C MET A 137 37.99 9.33 -18.91
N LYS A 138 37.39 9.96 -17.89
CA LYS A 138 38.13 10.85 -16.98
C LYS A 138 39.21 10.11 -16.19
N LEU A 139 38.91 8.91 -15.70
CA LEU A 139 39.87 8.07 -14.98
C LEU A 139 41.04 7.66 -15.86
N ARG A 140 40.78 7.19 -17.10
CA ARG A 140 41.83 6.83 -18.08
C ARG A 140 42.81 7.98 -18.32
N ASN A 141 42.32 9.22 -18.35
CA ASN A 141 43.17 10.40 -18.55
C ASN A 141 44.03 10.75 -17.33
N GLN A 142 43.59 10.43 -16.11
CA GLN A 142 44.30 10.78 -14.87
C GLN A 142 45.26 9.68 -14.38
N ILE A 143 45.00 8.42 -14.72
CA ILE A 143 45.84 7.28 -14.33
C ILE A 143 46.97 7.11 -15.36
N GLN A 144 47.96 8.01 -15.31
CA GLN A 144 49.20 7.89 -16.09
C GLN A 144 50.44 7.57 -15.22
N VAL A 145 50.33 7.70 -13.90
CA VAL A 145 51.41 7.48 -12.94
C VAL A 145 50.83 6.68 -11.76
N ASN A 146 51.36 5.47 -11.52
CA ASN A 146 50.84 4.46 -10.58
C ASN A 146 49.47 3.85 -10.96
N ARG A 147 49.47 3.05 -12.03
CA ARG A 147 48.33 2.23 -12.45
C ARG A 147 48.11 1.08 -11.44
N PRO A 148 46.98 1.01 -10.72
CA PRO A 148 46.68 -0.13 -9.85
C PRO A 148 46.52 -1.42 -10.66
N GLU A 149 47.00 -2.54 -10.14
CA GLU A 149 46.65 -3.86 -10.67
C GLU A 149 45.11 -4.01 -10.62
N ASN A 150 44.50 -4.44 -11.72
CA ASN A 150 43.05 -4.58 -11.96
C ASN A 150 42.28 -3.33 -12.42
N ILE A 151 42.90 -2.15 -12.54
CA ILE A 151 42.18 -0.97 -13.06
C ILE A 151 41.69 -1.18 -14.49
N ASP A 152 42.43 -1.95 -15.29
CA ASP A 152 42.08 -2.21 -16.68
C ASP A 152 40.92 -3.18 -16.83
N GLU A 153 40.79 -4.14 -15.92
CA GLU A 153 39.61 -5.01 -15.88
C GLU A 153 38.37 -4.20 -15.53
N ILE A 154 38.45 -3.27 -14.57
CA ILE A 154 37.33 -2.39 -14.17
C ILE A 154 36.99 -1.37 -15.27
N LEU A 155 38.01 -0.82 -15.95
CA LEU A 155 37.80 0.18 -17.00
C LEU A 155 37.32 -0.45 -18.30
N ASN A 156 37.71 -1.70 -18.58
CA ASN A 156 37.26 -2.47 -19.75
C ASN A 156 36.10 -3.41 -19.42
N ASP A 157 35.53 -3.30 -18.22
CA ASP A 157 34.27 -3.91 -17.87
C ASP A 157 33.17 -3.19 -18.66
N ASP A 158 33.03 -3.61 -19.92
CA ASP A 158 31.96 -3.25 -20.84
C ASP A 158 30.78 -4.19 -20.66
N THR A 159 30.51 -4.62 -19.41
CA THR A 159 29.21 -5.17 -19.07
C THR A 159 28.17 -4.17 -19.55
N ASP A 160 27.49 -4.51 -20.65
CA ASP A 160 26.38 -3.74 -21.22
C ASP A 160 25.13 -3.89 -20.32
N GLU A 161 25.36 -3.89 -19.01
CA GLU A 161 24.40 -4.16 -17.95
C GLU A 161 23.25 -3.18 -18.12
N CYS A 162 22.13 -3.70 -18.57
CA CYS A 162 20.89 -2.99 -18.45
C CYS A 162 20.53 -3.01 -16.96
N TYR A 163 20.78 -1.90 -16.27
CA TYR A 163 20.49 -1.70 -14.85
C TYR A 163 19.06 -2.13 -14.45
N PHE A 164 18.12 -2.10 -15.39
CA PHE A 164 16.73 -2.46 -15.18
C PHE A 164 16.29 -3.67 -16.00
N GLU A 165 17.18 -4.54 -16.46
CA GLU A 165 16.86 -5.65 -17.39
C GLU A 165 15.68 -6.50 -16.88
N ASP A 166 15.74 -6.87 -15.60
CA ASP A 166 14.71 -7.65 -14.91
C ASP A 166 13.41 -6.87 -14.64
N LEU A 167 13.32 -5.59 -15.04
CA LEU A 167 12.25 -4.66 -14.70
C LEU A 167 11.72 -3.86 -15.90
N LEU A 168 12.22 -4.10 -17.12
CA LEU A 168 11.85 -3.33 -18.31
C LEU A 168 10.36 -3.47 -18.67
N SER A 169 9.78 -4.65 -18.51
CA SER A 169 8.37 -4.89 -18.83
C SER A 169 7.49 -4.91 -17.59
N GLU A 170 6.22 -4.51 -17.75
CA GLU A 170 5.20 -4.61 -16.70
C GLU A 170 5.13 -6.02 -16.10
N HIS A 171 5.13 -7.05 -16.96
CA HIS A 171 5.10 -8.43 -16.50
C HIS A 171 6.27 -8.76 -15.56
N ARG A 172 7.50 -8.37 -15.92
CA ARG A 172 8.68 -8.63 -15.09
C ARG A 172 8.61 -7.84 -13.76
N ARG A 173 8.17 -6.58 -13.81
CA ARG A 173 7.95 -5.76 -12.60
C ARG A 173 6.93 -6.40 -11.67
N LEU A 174 5.75 -6.76 -12.17
CA LEU A 174 4.70 -7.37 -11.36
C LEU A 174 5.18 -8.70 -10.74
N ALA A 175 5.88 -9.54 -11.50
CA ALA A 175 6.46 -10.78 -10.96
C ALA A 175 7.48 -10.50 -9.85
N PHE A 176 8.34 -9.48 -10.02
CA PHE A 176 9.26 -9.05 -8.97
C PHE A 176 8.50 -8.53 -7.74
N TYR A 177 7.47 -7.71 -7.92
CA TYR A 177 6.68 -7.13 -6.84
C TYR A 177 5.92 -8.20 -6.05
N GLU A 178 5.35 -9.20 -6.71
CA GLU A 178 4.71 -10.34 -6.04
C GLU A 178 5.71 -11.09 -5.17
N LYS A 179 6.89 -11.40 -5.72
CA LYS A 179 7.92 -12.20 -5.04
C LYS A 179 8.62 -11.45 -3.90
N HIS A 180 8.99 -10.20 -4.12
CA HIS A 180 9.90 -9.46 -3.21
C HIS A 180 9.20 -8.37 -2.40
N PHE A 181 8.09 -7.81 -2.90
CA PHE A 181 7.32 -6.76 -2.21
C PHE A 181 5.98 -7.24 -1.66
N LYS A 182 5.71 -8.55 -1.73
CA LYS A 182 4.45 -9.17 -1.30
C LYS A 182 3.22 -8.52 -1.94
N MET A 183 3.32 -8.11 -3.21
CA MET A 183 2.20 -7.54 -3.93
C MET A 183 1.06 -8.57 -4.03
N ILE A 184 -0.14 -8.16 -3.64
CA ILE A 184 -1.32 -9.02 -3.68
C ILE A 184 -2.02 -8.85 -5.04
N SER A 185 -1.92 -9.85 -5.90
CA SER A 185 -2.52 -9.81 -7.23
C SER A 185 -4.03 -10.10 -7.25
N PRO A 186 -4.79 -9.41 -8.12
CA PRO A 186 -6.23 -9.63 -8.26
C PRO A 186 -6.55 -11.00 -8.83
N LYS A 187 -7.56 -11.68 -8.27
CA LYS A 187 -8.12 -12.92 -8.80
C LYS A 187 -9.36 -12.62 -9.63
N SER A 188 -9.45 -13.18 -10.84
CA SER A 188 -10.61 -12.99 -11.71
C SER A 188 -11.75 -13.94 -11.35
N VAL A 189 -12.98 -13.42 -11.33
CA VAL A 189 -14.21 -14.16 -11.04
C VAL A 189 -15.16 -14.03 -12.23
N VAL A 190 -15.58 -15.15 -12.81
CA VAL A 190 -16.59 -15.15 -13.88
C VAL A 190 -17.96 -14.94 -13.26
N LEU A 191 -18.53 -13.74 -13.40
CA LEU A 191 -19.84 -13.37 -12.86
C LEU A 191 -20.96 -13.96 -13.70
N SER A 192 -20.90 -13.76 -15.02
CA SER A 192 -21.94 -14.18 -15.95
C SER A 192 -21.38 -14.45 -17.34
N HIS A 193 -22.29 -14.70 -18.28
CA HIS A 193 -21.98 -14.78 -19.69
C HIS A 193 -23.00 -13.92 -20.45
N HIS A 194 -22.55 -13.26 -21.50
CA HIS A 194 -23.42 -12.60 -22.47
C HIS A 194 -23.10 -13.07 -23.88
N LEU A 195 -24.09 -12.97 -24.77
CA LEU A 195 -23.89 -13.24 -26.18
C LEU A 195 -23.39 -11.97 -26.86
N LYS A 196 -22.31 -12.09 -27.62
CA LYS A 196 -21.78 -11.02 -28.47
C LYS A 196 -21.93 -11.46 -29.93
N LYS A 197 -22.63 -10.67 -30.73
CA LYS A 197 -22.69 -10.86 -32.18
C LYS A 197 -21.59 -10.02 -32.82
N SER A 198 -20.71 -10.65 -33.58
CA SER A 198 -19.66 -9.98 -34.35
C SER A 198 -19.52 -10.69 -35.69
N LYS A 199 -19.59 -9.94 -36.80
CA LYS A 199 -19.44 -10.47 -38.16
C LYS A 199 -20.24 -11.78 -38.38
N ASN A 200 -21.54 -11.77 -38.03
CA ASN A 200 -22.48 -12.90 -38.10
C ASN A 200 -22.20 -14.12 -37.19
N VAL A 201 -21.13 -14.10 -36.41
CA VAL A 201 -20.86 -15.14 -35.39
C VAL A 201 -21.42 -14.67 -34.05
N VAL A 202 -22.21 -15.53 -33.40
CA VAL A 202 -22.65 -15.35 -32.01
C VAL A 202 -21.69 -16.11 -31.11
N SER A 203 -20.93 -15.39 -30.28
CA SER A 203 -20.04 -16.00 -29.29
C SER A 203 -20.50 -15.71 -27.88
N ARG A 204 -20.32 -16.70 -26.99
CA ARG A 204 -20.57 -16.56 -25.56
C ARG A 204 -19.33 -15.96 -24.89
N VAL A 205 -19.45 -14.74 -24.40
CA VAL A 205 -18.37 -13.98 -23.77
C VAL A 205 -18.56 -13.98 -22.25
N LYS A 206 -17.47 -14.19 -21.52
CA LYS A 206 -17.46 -14.17 -20.04
C LYS A 206 -17.49 -12.73 -19.53
N ASP A 207 -18.33 -12.48 -18.54
CA ASP A 207 -18.35 -11.23 -17.78
C ASP A 207 -17.54 -11.43 -16.51
N HIS A 208 -16.40 -10.73 -16.43
CA HIS A 208 -15.48 -10.84 -15.32
C HIS A 208 -15.72 -9.73 -14.29
N GLY A 209 -15.56 -10.09 -13.01
CA GLY A 209 -15.17 -9.21 -11.93
C GLY A 209 -13.81 -9.62 -11.39
N TYR A 210 -13.25 -8.83 -10.50
CA TYR A 210 -11.95 -9.08 -9.90
C TYR A 210 -12.03 -8.85 -8.39
N ILE A 211 -11.32 -9.67 -7.63
CA ILE A 211 -11.27 -9.62 -6.18
C ILE A 211 -9.81 -9.53 -5.75
N ILE A 212 -9.54 -8.78 -4.68
CA ILE A 212 -8.23 -8.78 -4.02
C ILE A 212 -8.29 -9.76 -2.85
N PRO A 213 -7.40 -10.76 -2.81
CA PRO A 213 -7.34 -11.73 -1.72
C PRO A 213 -7.18 -11.08 -0.32
N LEU A 214 -8.22 -11.22 0.51
CA LEU A 214 -8.28 -10.55 1.82
C LEU A 214 -7.34 -11.17 2.86
N ARG A 215 -7.10 -12.48 2.79
CA ARG A 215 -6.30 -13.19 3.80
C ARG A 215 -4.88 -12.63 3.85
N GLU A 216 -4.28 -12.46 2.68
CA GLU A 216 -2.95 -11.92 2.45
C GLU A 216 -2.88 -10.47 2.96
N LEU A 217 -3.95 -9.68 2.74
CA LEU A 217 -4.04 -8.32 3.24
C LEU A 217 -4.07 -8.28 4.77
N VAL A 218 -4.93 -9.07 5.41
CA VAL A 218 -5.11 -9.03 6.87
C VAL A 218 -3.84 -9.44 7.61
N ALA A 219 -3.09 -10.42 7.11
CA ALA A 219 -1.87 -10.92 7.76
C ALA A 219 -0.88 -9.78 8.10
N GLU A 220 -0.74 -8.79 7.21
CA GLU A 220 0.15 -7.64 7.39
C GLU A 220 -0.37 -6.61 8.42
N PHE A 221 -1.66 -6.67 8.80
CA PHE A 221 -2.29 -5.74 9.74
C PHE A 221 -2.61 -6.33 11.11
N LEU A 222 -2.41 -7.64 11.32
CA LEU A 222 -2.72 -8.32 12.58
C LEU A 222 -2.06 -7.65 13.79
N TYR A 223 -0.82 -7.17 13.64
CA TYR A 223 -0.10 -6.45 14.70
C TYR A 223 -0.87 -5.23 15.23
N TRP A 224 -1.44 -4.43 14.32
CA TRP A 224 -2.19 -3.22 14.67
C TRP A 224 -3.54 -3.55 15.30
N VAL A 225 -4.20 -4.58 14.77
CA VAL A 225 -5.52 -5.05 15.19
C VAL A 225 -5.51 -5.59 16.63
N GLN A 226 -4.39 -6.18 17.07
CA GLN A 226 -4.23 -6.73 18.42
C GLN A 226 -3.98 -5.69 19.50
N ARG A 227 -3.65 -4.45 19.12
CA ARG A 227 -3.53 -3.34 20.07
C ARG A 227 -4.93 -2.74 20.22
N ASN A 228 -5.57 -2.97 21.36
CA ASN A 228 -6.85 -2.33 21.63
C ASN A 228 -6.64 -0.83 21.82
N HIS A 229 -7.39 -0.03 21.07
CA HIS A 229 -7.37 1.43 21.14
C HIS A 229 -8.69 1.91 21.72
N VAL A 230 -8.79 1.83 23.06
CA VAL A 230 -9.88 2.45 23.81
C VAL A 230 -9.37 3.79 24.31
N SER A 231 -10.15 4.86 24.07
CA SER A 231 -9.81 6.18 24.58
C SER A 231 -9.77 6.15 26.10
N GLN A 232 -8.70 6.69 26.69
CA GLN A 232 -8.55 6.79 28.15
C GLN A 232 -9.28 8.01 28.75
N GLY A 233 -10.14 8.69 27.98
CA GLY A 233 -10.79 9.93 28.39
C GLY A 233 -12.31 9.93 28.19
N ASN A 234 -12.95 11.04 28.59
CA ASN A 234 -14.40 11.24 28.48
C ASN A 234 -14.86 11.64 27.06
N LEU A 235 -13.93 11.79 26.12
CA LEU A 235 -14.22 12.13 24.73
C LEU A 235 -14.18 10.87 23.86
N MET A 236 -15.17 10.75 22.97
CA MET A 236 -15.21 9.70 21.96
C MET A 236 -14.24 10.08 20.83
N THR A 237 -13.14 9.34 20.68
CA THR A 237 -12.13 9.62 19.65
C THR A 237 -11.98 8.50 18.62
N ASP A 238 -12.50 7.31 18.92
CA ASP A 238 -12.52 6.15 18.02
C ASP A 238 -13.89 5.46 17.93
N ILE A 239 -14.10 4.66 16.89
CA ILE A 239 -15.27 3.79 16.72
C ILE A 239 -15.41 2.78 17.87
N CYS A 240 -14.28 2.33 18.43
CA CYS A 240 -14.24 1.41 19.56
C CYS A 240 -14.78 2.04 20.87
N ASP A 241 -14.82 3.36 20.97
CA ASP A 241 -15.42 4.07 22.10
C ASP A 241 -16.96 4.09 22.03
N GLY A 242 -17.50 3.83 20.85
CA GLY A 242 -18.92 3.88 20.57
C GLY A 242 -19.70 2.82 21.36
N GLN A 243 -20.86 3.21 21.86
CA GLN A 243 -21.71 2.33 22.67
C GLN A 243 -22.02 1.00 21.97
N TYR A 244 -22.20 1.01 20.65
CA TYR A 244 -22.43 -0.21 19.87
C TYR A 244 -21.33 -1.25 20.05
N VAL A 245 -20.05 -0.86 20.00
CA VAL A 245 -18.93 -1.79 20.19
C VAL A 245 -18.88 -2.25 21.64
N LYS A 246 -19.06 -1.33 22.59
CA LYS A 246 -19.00 -1.61 24.03
C LYS A 246 -20.06 -2.59 24.52
N ILE A 247 -21.29 -2.53 23.99
CA ILE A 247 -22.40 -3.39 24.42
C ILE A 247 -22.57 -4.66 23.58
N ASN A 248 -21.84 -4.80 22.48
CA ASN A 248 -22.02 -5.94 21.58
C ASN A 248 -21.41 -7.20 22.22
N PRO A 249 -22.21 -8.27 22.46
CA PRO A 249 -21.72 -9.48 23.12
C PRO A 249 -20.53 -10.12 22.39
N PHE A 250 -20.50 -10.04 21.06
CA PHE A 250 -19.40 -10.59 20.27
C PHE A 250 -18.10 -9.84 20.54
N PHE A 251 -18.10 -8.51 20.56
CA PHE A 251 -16.90 -7.71 20.83
C PHE A 251 -16.49 -7.73 22.30
N GLN A 252 -17.43 -7.96 23.23
CA GLN A 252 -17.10 -8.21 24.64
C GLN A 252 -16.41 -9.56 24.84
N GLN A 253 -16.89 -10.61 24.19
CA GLN A 253 -16.29 -11.95 24.24
C GLN A 253 -14.98 -12.04 23.44
N ASN A 254 -14.87 -11.24 22.36
CA ASN A 254 -13.75 -11.24 21.44
C ASN A 254 -13.18 -9.81 21.31
N PRO A 255 -12.48 -9.29 22.34
CA PRO A 255 -11.96 -7.92 22.32
C PRO A 255 -10.98 -7.67 21.18
N ASN A 256 -10.26 -8.72 20.74
CA ASN A 256 -9.28 -8.64 19.66
C ASN A 256 -9.87 -9.03 18.29
N ALA A 257 -11.21 -9.10 18.16
CA ALA A 257 -11.83 -9.42 16.88
C ALA A 257 -11.52 -8.34 15.84
N LEU A 258 -11.10 -8.77 14.65
CA LEU A 258 -10.88 -7.88 13.52
C LEU A 258 -12.18 -7.18 13.11
N GLN A 259 -12.16 -5.86 13.08
CA GLN A 259 -13.31 -5.06 12.67
C GLN A 259 -13.10 -4.62 11.22
N ILE A 260 -13.87 -5.16 10.27
CA ILE A 260 -13.78 -4.79 8.85
C ILE A 260 -15.00 -3.96 8.46
N VAL A 261 -14.76 -2.77 7.91
CA VAL A 261 -15.79 -1.90 7.34
C VAL A 261 -15.72 -2.00 5.82
N LEU A 262 -16.79 -2.51 5.22
CA LEU A 262 -16.94 -2.63 3.77
C LEU A 262 -17.78 -1.47 3.22
N ASN A 263 -17.22 -0.73 2.28
CA ASN A 263 -17.86 0.36 1.55
C ASN A 263 -17.88 0.06 0.05
N ASN A 264 -18.77 0.69 -0.71
CA ASN A 264 -18.73 0.62 -2.17
C ASN A 264 -19.13 1.93 -2.81
N ASP A 265 -18.59 2.17 -4.00
CA ASP A 265 -18.90 3.32 -4.83
C ASP A 265 -18.91 2.90 -6.31
N ASP A 266 -19.57 3.68 -7.16
CA ASP A 266 -19.54 3.51 -8.59
C ASP A 266 -18.80 4.67 -9.26
N ILE A 267 -17.76 4.35 -10.04
CA ILE A 267 -17.06 5.33 -10.87
C ILE A 267 -17.49 5.24 -12.33
N GLU A 268 -17.46 6.36 -13.04
CA GLU A 268 -17.67 6.41 -14.48
C GLU A 268 -16.36 6.82 -15.17
N ILE A 269 -15.81 5.92 -16.00
CA ILE A 269 -14.49 6.11 -16.62
C ILE A 269 -14.54 6.97 -17.88
N VAL A 270 -15.73 7.13 -18.48
CA VAL A 270 -15.92 7.89 -19.72
C VAL A 270 -16.52 9.27 -19.44
N ASN A 271 -16.44 10.16 -20.43
CA ASN A 271 -17.00 11.51 -20.35
C ASN A 271 -18.46 11.47 -19.83
N PRO A 272 -18.77 12.16 -18.73
CA PRO A 272 -20.12 12.19 -18.13
C PRO A 272 -21.17 12.87 -19.00
N LEU A 273 -20.79 13.42 -20.17
CA LEU A 273 -21.66 14.07 -21.12
C LEU A 273 -21.67 13.30 -22.46
N GLY A 274 -22.86 12.88 -22.92
CA GLY A 274 -23.07 12.26 -24.24
C GLY A 274 -23.96 11.01 -24.25
N THR A 275 -24.10 10.37 -25.42
CA THR A 275 -24.96 9.19 -25.64
C THR A 275 -24.39 7.87 -25.09
N HIS A 276 -23.19 7.92 -24.51
CA HIS A 276 -22.51 6.78 -23.88
C HIS A 276 -22.46 6.84 -22.35
N VAL A 277 -23.12 7.85 -21.77
CA VAL A 277 -23.28 8.02 -20.31
C VAL A 277 -23.89 6.73 -19.72
N LYS A 278 -23.31 6.27 -18.60
CA LYS A 278 -23.58 5.04 -17.84
C LYS A 278 -23.14 3.71 -18.47
N LYS A 279 -22.57 3.68 -19.69
CA LYS A 279 -22.17 2.40 -20.33
C LYS A 279 -20.94 1.75 -19.68
N HIS A 280 -20.03 2.56 -19.16
CA HIS A 280 -18.73 2.13 -18.63
C HIS A 280 -18.59 2.39 -17.12
N LYS A 281 -19.71 2.30 -16.38
CA LYS A 281 -19.72 2.40 -14.93
C LYS A 281 -19.08 1.16 -14.29
N ILE A 282 -18.23 1.38 -13.29
CA ILE A 282 -17.54 0.33 -12.52
C ILE A 282 -17.88 0.50 -11.05
N THR A 283 -18.31 -0.59 -10.41
CA THR A 283 -18.51 -0.65 -8.96
C THR A 283 -17.22 -1.11 -8.30
N LEU A 284 -16.78 -0.37 -7.30
CA LEU A 284 -15.60 -0.63 -6.48
C LEU A 284 -16.06 -0.95 -5.05
N PHE A 285 -15.48 -1.97 -4.45
CA PHE A 285 -15.69 -2.33 -3.04
C PHE A 285 -14.39 -2.12 -2.28
N TYR A 286 -14.46 -1.43 -1.16
CA TYR A 286 -13.33 -1.07 -0.33
C TYR A 286 -13.48 -1.61 1.09
N ALA A 287 -12.40 -2.12 1.66
CA ALA A 287 -12.32 -2.49 3.07
C ALA A 287 -11.42 -1.52 3.83
N THR A 288 -11.84 -1.17 5.04
CA THR A 288 -11.01 -0.49 6.04
C THR A 288 -11.05 -1.29 7.33
N PHE A 289 -9.97 -1.32 8.09
CA PHE A 289 -9.91 -2.01 9.38
C PHE A 289 -10.22 -1.01 10.50
N ALA A 290 -11.36 -1.19 11.17
CA ALA A 290 -11.93 -0.23 12.12
C ALA A 290 -11.12 -0.13 13.42
N ASN A 291 -10.55 -1.24 13.87
CA ASN A 291 -9.71 -1.33 15.06
C ASN A 291 -8.21 -1.16 14.76
N VAL A 292 -7.89 -0.38 13.72
CA VAL A 292 -6.57 0.23 13.51
C VAL A 292 -6.65 1.66 14.06
N PRO A 293 -5.62 2.17 14.77
CA PRO A 293 -5.67 3.52 15.35
C PRO A 293 -6.12 4.58 14.34
N PRO A 294 -6.94 5.56 14.76
CA PRO A 294 -7.49 6.59 13.87
C PRO A 294 -6.43 7.33 13.03
N GLU A 295 -5.24 7.57 13.59
CA GLU A 295 -4.11 8.23 12.93
C GLU A 295 -3.55 7.45 11.73
N TYR A 296 -3.71 6.13 11.71
CA TYR A 296 -3.36 5.30 10.57
C TYR A 296 -4.58 5.05 9.69
N ARG A 297 -5.73 4.71 10.29
CA ARG A 297 -6.99 4.38 9.60
C ARG A 297 -7.54 5.54 8.75
N SER A 298 -7.29 6.78 9.15
CA SER A 298 -7.75 7.97 8.41
C SER A 298 -6.99 8.24 7.10
N LYS A 299 -5.85 7.56 6.88
CA LYS A 299 -5.06 7.72 5.65
C LYS A 299 -5.72 6.97 4.50
N LEU A 300 -5.67 7.54 3.28
CA LEU A 300 -6.17 6.89 2.07
C LEU A 300 -5.54 5.50 1.84
N GLN A 301 -4.30 5.30 2.25
CA GLN A 301 -3.56 4.04 2.14
C GLN A 301 -4.12 2.92 3.04
N SER A 302 -4.99 3.24 3.99
CA SER A 302 -5.71 2.28 4.83
C SER A 302 -7.09 1.93 4.28
N ILE A 303 -7.41 2.38 3.06
CA ILE A 303 -8.61 2.02 2.30
C ILE A 303 -8.20 1.07 1.18
N PHE A 304 -8.54 -0.21 1.35
CA PHE A 304 -8.10 -1.27 0.45
C PHE A 304 -9.20 -1.62 -0.53
N LEU A 305 -8.90 -1.60 -1.84
CA LEU A 305 -9.80 -2.18 -2.83
C LEU A 305 -9.87 -3.70 -2.59
N VAL A 306 -11.07 -4.26 -2.45
CA VAL A 306 -11.28 -5.70 -2.23
C VAL A 306 -12.04 -6.38 -3.35
N ALA A 307 -12.83 -5.63 -4.12
CA ALA A 307 -13.46 -6.16 -5.32
C ALA A 307 -13.82 -5.05 -6.32
N VAL A 308 -13.88 -5.41 -7.60
CA VAL A 308 -14.27 -4.52 -8.70
C VAL A 308 -15.01 -5.29 -9.79
N ALA A 309 -16.08 -4.71 -10.32
CA ALA A 309 -16.74 -5.22 -11.53
C ALA A 309 -17.50 -4.11 -12.24
N LYS A 310 -17.82 -4.30 -13.53
CA LYS A 310 -18.71 -3.36 -14.23
C LYS A 310 -20.07 -3.35 -13.54
N SER A 311 -20.60 -2.16 -13.22
CA SER A 311 -21.85 -2.01 -12.47
C SER A 311 -23.02 -2.71 -13.18
N LYS A 312 -23.03 -2.73 -14.51
CA LYS A 312 -24.05 -3.43 -15.32
C LYS A 312 -24.12 -4.94 -15.03
N TYR A 313 -23.00 -5.58 -14.71
CA TYR A 313 -22.97 -7.02 -14.39
C TYR A 313 -23.52 -7.28 -13.01
N LEU A 314 -23.18 -6.43 -12.03
CA LEU A 314 -23.67 -6.55 -10.66
C LEU A 314 -25.17 -6.27 -10.57
N LYS A 315 -25.67 -5.25 -11.29
CA LYS A 315 -27.12 -4.97 -11.34
C LYS A 315 -27.94 -6.13 -11.93
N LYS A 316 -27.35 -6.91 -12.83
CA LYS A 316 -28.01 -8.05 -13.48
C LYS A 316 -27.92 -9.34 -12.67
N HIS A 317 -26.81 -9.56 -11.97
CA HIS A 317 -26.48 -10.85 -11.37
C HIS A 317 -26.30 -10.82 -9.85
N GLY A 318 -26.47 -9.66 -9.23
CA GLY A 318 -26.21 -9.41 -7.82
C GLY A 318 -24.72 -9.34 -7.48
N VAL A 319 -24.43 -8.86 -6.27
CA VAL A 319 -23.06 -8.74 -5.75
C VAL A 319 -22.53 -10.03 -5.14
N LYS A 320 -23.44 -10.95 -4.78
CA LYS A 320 -23.13 -12.19 -4.03
C LYS A 320 -22.03 -13.02 -4.66
N LYS A 321 -22.06 -13.20 -5.99
CA LYS A 321 -21.07 -14.00 -6.69
C LYS A 321 -19.68 -13.37 -6.72
N LEU A 322 -19.61 -12.04 -6.79
CA LEU A 322 -18.34 -11.31 -6.73
C LEU A 322 -17.76 -11.39 -5.31
N LEU A 323 -18.58 -11.14 -4.29
CA LEU A 323 -18.15 -11.08 -2.89
C LEU A 323 -18.08 -12.45 -2.21
N LYS A 324 -18.46 -13.54 -2.89
CA LYS A 324 -18.45 -14.90 -2.33
C LYS A 324 -17.11 -15.24 -1.69
N TYR A 325 -16.01 -15.04 -2.40
CA TYR A 325 -14.67 -15.31 -1.88
C TYR A 325 -14.32 -14.45 -0.66
N PHE A 326 -14.67 -13.16 -0.70
CA PHE A 326 -14.44 -12.25 0.43
C PHE A 326 -15.18 -12.75 1.68
N ILE A 327 -16.45 -13.10 1.52
CA ILE A 327 -17.32 -13.62 2.59
C ILE A 327 -16.80 -14.94 3.13
N GLU A 328 -16.45 -15.89 2.26
CA GLU A 328 -15.87 -17.18 2.65
C GLU A 328 -14.55 -17.00 3.40
N THR A 329 -13.70 -16.06 2.95
CA THR A 329 -12.44 -15.74 3.63
C THR A 329 -12.69 -15.19 5.03
N VAL A 330 -13.61 -14.23 5.17
CA VAL A 330 -14.00 -13.67 6.48
C VAL A 330 -14.55 -14.76 7.40
N ASN A 331 -15.47 -15.60 6.90
CA ASN A 331 -16.06 -16.68 7.68
C ASN A 331 -15.02 -17.73 8.10
N THR A 332 -14.09 -18.08 7.20
CA THR A 332 -12.99 -19.00 7.52
C THR A 332 -12.05 -18.41 8.58
N MET A 333 -11.70 -17.12 8.45
CA MET A 333 -10.87 -16.44 9.44
C MET A 333 -11.59 -16.27 10.78
N SER A 334 -12.91 -16.07 10.77
CA SER A 334 -13.76 -16.09 11.96
C SER A 334 -13.77 -17.47 12.61
N SER A 335 -13.84 -18.56 11.83
CA SER A 335 -13.88 -19.93 12.35
C SER A 335 -12.59 -20.40 13.03
N MET A 336 -11.45 -19.75 12.75
CA MET A 336 -10.20 -19.96 13.50
C MET A 336 -10.23 -19.33 14.90
N ILE A 337 -11.26 -18.53 15.23
CA ILE A 337 -11.45 -17.91 16.55
C ILE A 337 -12.84 -18.20 17.18
N LEU A 338 -13.91 -18.56 16.44
CA LEU A 338 -15.13 -19.28 16.89
C LEU A 338 -16.18 -19.40 15.75
N GLN A 339 -16.94 -20.50 15.74
CA GLN A 339 -17.90 -20.95 14.72
C GLN A 339 -19.09 -20.00 14.47
N VAL A 340 -19.63 -19.97 13.22
CA VAL A 340 -21.03 -20.34 12.87
C VAL A 340 -21.39 -19.98 11.39
N GLU A 341 -21.74 -21.05 10.67
CA GLU A 341 -22.74 -21.34 9.64
C GLU A 341 -23.32 -20.30 8.65
N VAL A 342 -23.28 -20.70 7.36
CA VAL A 342 -23.77 -19.97 6.19
C VAL A 342 -25.29 -20.05 6.06
N ASN A 343 -25.97 -19.29 6.91
CA ASN A 343 -26.88 -18.20 6.52
C ASN A 343 -26.55 -16.92 7.33
N GLY A 344 -25.37 -16.93 7.97
CA GLY A 344 -24.77 -15.94 8.85
C GLY A 344 -23.47 -15.38 8.26
N LEU A 345 -23.41 -14.05 8.23
CA LEU A 345 -22.27 -13.28 7.77
C LEU A 345 -21.81 -12.44 8.97
N ASN A 346 -20.79 -12.89 9.70
CA ASN A 346 -20.28 -12.15 10.86
C ASN A 346 -19.18 -11.17 10.41
N LEU A 347 -19.61 -10.15 9.66
CA LEU A 347 -18.86 -8.93 9.39
C LEU A 347 -19.73 -7.76 9.89
N ARG A 348 -19.46 -7.24 11.09
CA ARG A 348 -20.32 -6.23 11.73
C ARG A 348 -19.57 -4.92 11.97
N VAL A 349 -19.43 -4.12 10.91
CA VAL A 349 -19.94 -2.75 10.78
C VAL A 349 -20.01 -2.44 9.28
N LYS A 350 -21.21 -2.35 8.70
CA LYS A 350 -21.41 -1.92 7.31
C LYS A 350 -21.77 -0.44 7.32
N ARG A 351 -20.87 0.42 6.84
CA ARG A 351 -21.11 1.88 6.80
C ARG A 351 -21.16 2.34 5.35
N ALA A 352 -22.23 1.98 4.67
CA ALA A 352 -22.49 2.43 3.31
C ALA A 352 -23.50 3.60 3.33
N ASP A 353 -23.43 4.50 2.35
CA ASP A 353 -24.51 5.47 2.13
C ASP A 353 -25.81 4.73 1.73
N THR A 354 -26.97 5.40 1.76
CA THR A 354 -28.26 4.74 1.56
C THR A 354 -28.34 3.94 0.25
N PRO A 355 -27.90 4.47 -0.91
CA PRO A 355 -27.87 3.69 -2.15
C PRO A 355 -26.94 2.47 -2.08
N ALA A 356 -25.72 2.62 -1.56
CA ALA A 356 -24.73 1.55 -1.45
C ALA A 356 -25.17 0.46 -0.47
N ALA A 357 -25.76 0.84 0.66
CA ALA A 357 -26.31 -0.08 1.65
C ALA A 357 -27.42 -0.95 1.06
N ASN A 358 -28.32 -0.32 0.29
CA ASN A 358 -29.43 -0.98 -0.39
C ASN A 358 -28.92 -1.92 -1.49
N ASN A 359 -28.01 -1.48 -2.36
CA ASN A 359 -27.40 -2.32 -3.39
C ASN A 359 -26.76 -3.59 -2.79
N LEU A 360 -25.94 -3.42 -1.76
CA LEU A 360 -25.30 -4.56 -1.07
C LEU A 360 -26.29 -5.50 -0.38
N GLY A 361 -27.50 -5.05 -0.06
CA GLY A 361 -28.56 -5.87 0.53
C GLY A 361 -29.57 -6.42 -0.49
N ASP A 362 -29.33 -6.23 -1.79
CA ASP A 362 -30.29 -6.50 -2.87
C ASP A 362 -31.63 -5.73 -2.73
N PHE A 363 -31.62 -4.54 -2.09
CA PHE A 363 -32.77 -3.63 -1.98
C PHE A 363 -32.75 -2.53 -3.05
N LYS A 364 -33.89 -1.86 -3.24
CA LYS A 364 -34.04 -0.74 -4.19
C LYS A 364 -33.12 0.44 -3.81
N GLU A 365 -32.24 0.84 -4.72
CA GLU A 365 -31.23 1.91 -4.49
C GLU A 365 -31.84 3.32 -4.32
N SER A 366 -33.07 3.58 -4.79
CA SER A 366 -33.66 4.92 -4.76
C SER A 366 -34.57 5.18 -3.56
N VAL A 367 -34.37 6.33 -2.92
CA VAL A 367 -35.30 6.93 -1.96
C VAL A 367 -36.21 7.92 -2.70
N GLY A 368 -37.33 7.43 -3.24
CA GLY A 368 -38.40 8.33 -3.69
C GLY A 368 -39.05 8.97 -2.47
N PHE A 369 -39.31 10.30 -2.52
CA PHE A 369 -39.92 11.15 -1.49
C PHE A 369 -40.97 10.46 -0.60
N ALA A 370 -40.51 9.73 0.40
CA ALA A 370 -41.31 9.29 1.53
C ALA A 370 -40.61 9.87 2.75
N TYR A 371 -41.30 10.75 3.47
CA TYR A 371 -40.85 11.29 4.75
C TYR A 371 -40.57 10.13 5.71
N LYS A 372 -39.32 9.67 5.76
CA LYS A 372 -38.80 8.78 6.79
C LYS A 372 -37.36 9.19 7.07
N ASN A 373 -37.08 9.43 8.34
CA ASN A 373 -35.74 9.69 8.89
C ASN A 373 -34.72 8.72 8.29
N ALA A 374 -33.51 9.20 8.01
CA ALA A 374 -32.40 8.40 7.52
C ALA A 374 -32.26 7.12 8.36
N VAL A 375 -32.68 5.99 7.79
CA VAL A 375 -32.60 4.70 8.44
C VAL A 375 -31.16 4.23 8.31
N HIS A 376 -30.40 4.25 9.40
CA HIS A 376 -29.30 3.31 9.57
C HIS A 376 -29.91 1.91 9.48
N VAL A 377 -29.73 1.22 8.35
CA VAL A 377 -30.34 -0.10 8.13
C VAL A 377 -29.62 -1.13 9.00
N LEU A 378 -30.25 -1.42 10.15
CA LEU A 378 -30.04 -2.61 10.96
C LEU A 378 -30.59 -3.82 10.21
N PHE A 379 -29.77 -4.85 10.01
CA PHE A 379 -30.27 -6.20 9.84
C PHE A 379 -30.41 -6.82 11.23
N GLN A 380 -31.64 -6.80 11.74
CA GLN A 380 -32.08 -7.67 12.81
C GLN A 380 -32.85 -8.82 12.14
N LYS A 381 -32.35 -10.04 12.28
CA LYS A 381 -33.22 -11.21 12.23
C LYS A 381 -33.33 -11.68 13.66
N MET A 382 -34.47 -11.39 14.29
CA MET A 382 -34.89 -12.16 15.47
C MET A 382 -35.25 -13.54 14.95
N ASN A 383 -34.62 -14.56 15.54
CA ASN A 383 -34.86 -16.00 15.47
C ASN A 383 -35.27 -16.57 14.10
#